data_AF-A0A5B1BM81-F1
#
_entry.id   AF-A0A5B1BM81-F1
#
_cell.length_a   1.000
_cell.length_b   1.000
_cell.length_c   1.000
_cell.angle_alpha   90.00
_cell.angle_beta   90.00
_cell.angle_gamma   90.00
#
_symmetry.space_group_name_H-M   'P 1'
#
loop_
_entity.id
_entity.type
_entity.pdbx_description
1 polymer ?
#
loop_
_entity_poly.entity_id
_entity_poly.type
_entity_poly.pdbx_seq_one_letter_code
_entity_poly.pdbx_strand_id
1 'polypeptide(L)' 'MSTKRRRQASVYERLARETGRTKAIPLREELAAIRRRCAALPVLDTRTSDAILGYDERGLPA' A
#
# COMPACT_ATOMS: atom_id res chain seq x y z
N MET A 1 32.02 -33.42 -14.75
CA MET A 1 30.87 -33.40 -13.81
C MET A 1 30.81 -32.16 -12.87
N SER A 2 31.53 -31.05 -13.13
CA SER A 2 31.71 -29.98 -12.11
C SER A 2 31.21 -28.56 -12.49
N THR A 3 30.77 -28.33 -13.74
CA THR A 3 30.30 -27.02 -14.22
C THR A 3 28.79 -26.77 -14.02
N LYS A 4 27.99 -27.84 -13.86
CA LYS A 4 26.52 -27.74 -13.73
C LYS A 4 26.08 -27.17 -12.36
N ARG A 5 26.78 -27.54 -11.27
CA ARG A 5 26.48 -27.08 -9.91
C ARG A 5 26.75 -25.58 -9.67
N ARG A 6 27.82 -25.02 -10.26
CA ARG A 6 28.16 -23.60 -10.10
C ARG A 6 27.17 -22.66 -10.79
N ARG A 7 26.61 -23.07 -11.94
CA ARG A 7 25.55 -22.30 -12.62
C ARG A 7 24.26 -22.27 -11.80
N GLN A 8 23.90 -23.38 -11.15
CA GLN A 8 22.69 -23.43 -10.32
C GLN A 8 22.76 -22.45 -9.15
N ALA A 9 23.91 -22.38 -8.45
CA ALA A 9 24.09 -21.50 -7.31
C ALA A 9 23.92 -20.01 -7.66
N SER A 10 24.49 -19.57 -8.80
CA SER A 10 24.36 -18.19 -9.29
C SER A 10 22.91 -17.82 -9.63
N VAL A 11 22.13 -18.76 -10.16
CA VAL A 11 20.70 -18.54 -10.46
C VAL A 11 19.88 -18.42 -9.18
N TYR A 12 20.10 -19.30 -8.18
CA TYR A 12 19.40 -19.21 -6.90
C TYR A 12 19.74 -17.94 -6.12
N GLU A 13 21.00 -17.51 -6.16
CA GLU A 13 21.45 -16.28 -5.50
C GLU A 13 20.86 -15.03 -6.16
N ARG A 14 20.80 -15.00 -7.50
CA ARG A 14 20.08 -13.93 -8.22
C ARG A 14 18.58 -13.97 -7.92
N LEU A 15 17.95 -15.15 -7.96
CA LEU A 15 16.54 -15.30 -7.63
C LEU A 15 16.24 -14.79 -6.22
N ALA A 16 17.04 -15.17 -5.22
CA ALA A 16 16.88 -14.71 -3.84
C ALA A 16 17.04 -13.19 -3.68
N ARG A 17 17.94 -12.56 -4.43
CA ARG A 17 18.12 -11.09 -4.45
C ARG A 17 16.94 -10.38 -5.11
N GLU A 18 16.43 -10.91 -6.22
CA GLU A 18 15.26 -10.37 -6.92
C GLU A 18 13.96 -10.56 -6.12
N THR A 19 13.77 -11.73 -5.50
CA THR A 19 12.61 -12.01 -4.65
C THR A 19 12.71 -11.34 -3.27
N GLY A 20 13.92 -11.13 -2.76
CA GLY A 20 14.18 -10.49 -1.46
C GLY A 20 13.89 -8.98 -1.48
N ARG A 21 14.13 -8.30 -2.60
CA ARG A 21 13.66 -6.92 -2.84
C ARG A 21 12.14 -6.81 -2.94
N THR A 22 11.49 -7.93 -3.26
CA THR A 22 10.04 -8.05 -3.43
C THR A 22 9.41 -8.82 -2.26
N LYS A 23 9.93 -8.70 -1.03
CA LYS A 23 9.08 -8.99 0.13
C LYS A 23 8.10 -7.83 0.28
N ALA A 24 7.11 -7.82 -0.60
CA ALA A 24 5.95 -6.96 -0.50
C ALA A 24 5.38 -7.16 0.91
N ILE A 25 5.28 -6.06 1.66
CA ILE A 25 4.50 -6.04 2.89
C ILE A 25 3.12 -6.61 2.49
N PRO A 26 2.57 -7.58 3.24
CA PRO A 26 1.25 -8.09 2.94
C PRO A 26 0.28 -6.92 2.79
N LEU A 27 -0.51 -6.86 1.72
CA LEU A 27 -1.39 -5.73 1.41
C LEU A 27 -2.21 -5.26 2.63
N ARG A 28 -2.66 -6.20 3.48
CA ARG A 28 -3.37 -5.91 4.74
C ARG A 28 -2.58 -4.99 5.68
N GLU A 29 -1.26 -5.18 5.79
CA GLU A 29 -0.38 -4.44 6.70
C GLU A 29 -0.10 -3.05 6.13
N GLU A 30 0.04 -2.94 4.81
CA GLU A 30 0.15 -1.67 4.12
C GLU A 30 -1.11 -0.82 4.29
N LEU A 31 -2.29 -1.40 4.03
CA LEU A 31 -3.58 -0.74 4.25
C LEU A 31 -3.77 -0.33 5.72
N ALA A 32 -3.38 -1.18 6.67
CA ALA A 32 -3.45 -0.86 8.09
C ALA A 32 -2.49 0.29 8.47
N ALA A 33 -1.29 0.35 7.87
CA ALA A 33 -0.35 1.44 8.08
C ALA A 33 -0.88 2.78 7.54
N ILE A 34 -1.47 2.77 6.34
CA ILE A 34 -2.12 3.95 5.75
C ILE A 34 -3.26 4.43 6.65
N ARG A 35 -4.15 3.52 7.07
CA ARG A 35 -5.28 3.85 7.96
C ARG A 35 -4.81 4.51 9.26
N ARG A 36 -3.80 3.94 9.92
CA ARG A 36 -3.24 4.50 11.17
C ARG A 36 -2.68 5.90 10.96
N ARG A 37 -1.95 6.12 9.87
CA ARG A 37 -1.39 7.44 9.54
C ARG A 37 -2.49 8.47 9.30
N CYS A 38 -3.52 8.14 8.53
CA CYS A 38 -4.63 9.07 8.30
C CYS A 38 -5.42 9.37 9.57
N ALA A 39 -5.65 8.37 10.43
CA ALA A 39 -6.38 8.54 11.69
C ALA A 39 -5.63 9.39 12.74
N ALA A 40 -4.31 9.53 12.62
CA ALA A 40 -3.50 10.36 13.52
C ALA A 40 -3.49 11.85 13.12
N LEU A 41 -4.01 12.20 11.94
CA LEU A 41 -4.07 13.58 11.48
C LEU A 41 -5.16 14.35 12.24
N PRO A 42 -4.95 15.65 12.54
CA PRO A 42 -5.96 16.47 13.17
C PRO A 42 -7.17 16.66 12.24
N VAL A 43 -8.37 16.73 12.83
CA VAL A 43 -9.59 17.07 12.09
C VAL A 43 -9.59 18.58 11.83
N LEU A 44 -9.40 18.98 10.57
CA LEU A 44 -9.38 20.39 10.16
C LEU A 44 -10.77 20.93 9.82
N ASP A 45 -11.69 20.05 9.42
CA ASP A 45 -13.06 20.38 9.06
C ASP A 45 -13.99 19.36 9.72
N THR A 46 -14.94 19.85 10.49
CA THR A 46 -15.91 19.05 11.26
C THR A 46 -17.29 19.02 10.62
N ARG A 47 -17.45 19.65 9.45
CA ARG A 47 -18.68 19.57 8.67
C ARG A 47 -19.00 18.10 8.36
N THR A 48 -20.29 17.80 8.31
CA THR A 48 -20.77 16.51 7.83
C THR A 48 -20.39 16.32 6.37
N SER A 49 -20.41 15.07 5.89
CA SER A 49 -20.19 14.77 4.46
C SER A 49 -21.03 15.66 3.56
N ASP A 50 -22.30 15.84 3.92
CA ASP A 50 -23.28 16.54 3.08
C ASP A 50 -22.99 18.05 3.06
N ALA A 51 -22.58 18.62 4.20
CA ALA A 51 -22.18 20.01 4.28
C ALA A 51 -20.80 20.30 3.64
N ILE A 52 -19.93 19.28 3.50
CA ILE A 52 -18.69 19.38 2.72
C ILE A 52 -19.01 19.36 1.22
N LEU A 53 -19.93 18.49 0.80
CA LEU A 53 -20.38 18.39 -0.58
C LEU A 53 -21.14 19.64 -1.02
N GLY A 54 -21.92 20.26 -0.12
CA GLY A 54 -22.67 21.48 -0.41
C GLY A 54 -23.86 21.26 -1.36
N TYR A 55 -24.28 20.01 -1.51
CA TYR A 55 -25.43 19.63 -2.32
C TYR A 55 -26.58 19.21 -1.43
N ASP A 56 -27.78 19.64 -1.78
CA ASP A 56 -29.02 19.11 -1.18
C ASP A 56 -29.28 17.67 -1.65
N GLU A 57 -30.34 17.04 -1.12
CA GLU A 57 -30.72 15.66 -1.48
C GLU A 57 -31.06 15.48 -2.98
N ARG A 58 -31.24 16.58 -3.72
CA ARG A 58 -31.52 16.59 -5.16
C ARG A 58 -30.28 16.87 -6.00
N GLY A 59 -29.12 17.03 -5.36
CA GLY A 59 -27.85 17.32 -6.03
C GLY A 59 -27.72 18.78 -6.49
N LEU A 60 -28.53 19.70 -5.95
CA LEU A 60 -28.45 21.13 -6.25
C LEU A 60 -27.59 21.85 -5.21
N PRO A 61 -26.84 22.90 -5.60
CA PRO A 61 -26.12 23.73 -4.65
C PRO A 61 -27.10 24.32 -3.64
N ALA A 62 -26.85 24.08 -2.35
CA ALA A 62 -27.62 24.65 -1.24
C ALA A 62 -27.03 25.99 -0.77
#